data_AF-A0A1C5XXL7-F1
#
_entry.id   AF-A0A1C5XXL7-F1
#
_cell.length_a   1.000
_cell.length_b   1.000
_cell.length_c   1.000
_cell.angle_alpha   90.00
_cell.angle_beta   90.00
_cell.angle_gamma   90.00
#
_symmetry.space_group_name_H-M   'P 1'
#
loop_
_entity.id
_entity.type
_entity.pdbx_description
1 polymer ?
#
loop_
_entity_poly.entity_id
_entity_poly.type
_entity_poly.pdbx_seq_one_letter_code
_entity_poly.pdbx_strand_id
1 'polypeptide(L)'
;MADTDFNEKAFDMIGPNAPQDVKDAWMEAAKEVNANGMGIKKNGMLSHISQMMIQRLNKQMKGEGDVDNIDILGNTTESAIQATKQALYNLDHPLEYVPKSIEVQRACMKEREFYVAFLERLEKL
;
A
#
# COMPACT_ATOMS: atom_id res chain seq x y z
N MET A 1 -2.81 7.20 19.04
CA MET A 1 -1.64 8.08 18.81
C MET A 1 -0.50 7.32 18.15
N ALA A 2 0.10 6.29 18.78
CA ALA A 2 1.21 5.53 18.16
C ALA A 2 0.82 4.80 16.85
N ASP A 3 -0.36 4.18 16.81
CA ASP A 3 -0.82 3.48 15.60
C ASP A 3 -1.22 4.42 14.45
N THR A 4 -1.69 5.63 14.80
CA THR A 4 -2.02 6.68 13.83
C THR A 4 -0.75 7.20 13.16
N ASP A 5 0.28 7.53 13.94
CA ASP A 5 1.59 7.96 13.44
C ASP A 5 2.25 6.89 12.55
N PHE A 6 2.09 5.61 12.89
CA PHE A 6 2.60 4.49 12.09
C PHE A 6 1.90 4.36 10.72
N ASN A 7 0.56 4.44 10.69
CA ASN A 7 -0.20 4.32 9.44
C ASN A 7 -0.02 5.56 8.54
N GLU A 8 0.10 6.74 9.16
CA GLU A 8 0.36 8.00 8.46
C GLU A 8 1.73 8.00 7.79
N LYS A 9 2.78 7.59 8.51
CA LYS A 9 4.12 7.41 7.91
C LYS A 9 4.11 6.44 6.73
N ALA A 10 3.33 5.38 6.80
CA ALA A 10 3.21 4.42 5.70
C ALA A 10 2.48 5.04 4.48
N PHE A 11 1.48 5.89 4.72
CA PHE A 11 0.79 6.62 3.66
C PHE A 11 1.72 7.65 2.99
N ASP A 12 2.43 8.45 3.78
CA ASP A 12 3.31 9.52 3.28
C ASP A 12 4.46 8.97 2.40
N MET A 13 4.83 7.70 2.56
CA MET A 13 5.81 7.02 1.70
C MET A 13 5.36 6.80 0.26
N ILE A 14 4.05 6.84 -0.01
CA ILE A 14 3.47 6.45 -1.31
C ILE A 14 2.39 7.40 -1.84
N GLY A 15 1.84 8.29 -1.02
CA GLY A 15 0.79 9.23 -1.41
C GLY A 15 1.01 10.66 -0.92
N PRO A 16 2.23 11.23 -1.02
CA PRO A 16 2.51 12.57 -0.49
C PRO A 16 1.65 13.67 -1.13
N ASN A 17 1.13 13.46 -2.35
CA ASN A 17 0.26 14.41 -3.05
C ASN A 17 -1.22 13.98 -3.10
N ALA A 18 -1.57 12.89 -2.43
CA ALA A 18 -2.92 12.34 -2.49
C ALA A 18 -3.94 13.24 -1.78
N PRO A 19 -5.20 13.32 -2.27
CA PRO A 19 -6.25 14.08 -1.62
C PRO A 19 -6.50 13.62 -0.18
N GLN A 20 -7.01 14.52 0.67
CA GLN A 20 -7.31 14.19 2.06
C GLN A 20 -8.28 13.01 2.19
N ASP A 21 -9.31 12.94 1.34
CA ASP A 21 -10.29 11.84 1.38
C ASP A 21 -9.64 10.48 1.06
N VAL A 22 -8.59 10.45 0.22
CA VAL A 22 -7.79 9.25 -0.05
C VAL A 22 -6.97 8.87 1.18
N LYS A 23 -6.38 9.84 1.89
CA LYS A 23 -5.68 9.62 3.16
C LYS A 23 -6.63 9.08 4.23
N ASP A 24 -7.82 9.65 4.35
CA ASP A 24 -8.82 9.23 5.32
C ASP A 24 -9.29 7.80 5.03
N ALA A 25 -9.60 7.49 3.76
CA ALA A 25 -9.93 6.13 3.32
C ALA A 25 -8.83 5.11 3.66
N TRP A 26 -7.56 5.48 3.48
CA TRP A 26 -6.42 4.64 3.84
C TRP A 26 -6.36 4.39 5.36
N MET A 27 -6.49 5.44 6.16
CA MET A 27 -6.41 5.36 7.62
C MET A 27 -7.56 4.51 8.20
N GLU A 28 -8.75 4.62 7.64
CA GLU A 28 -9.89 3.78 8.01
C GLU A 28 -9.69 2.31 7.64
N ALA A 29 -9.25 2.02 6.40
CA ALA A 29 -8.92 0.67 5.98
C ALA A 29 -7.82 0.07 6.88
N ALA A 30 -6.82 0.89 7.25
CA ALA A 30 -5.73 0.44 8.10
C ALA A 30 -6.19 0.08 9.51
N LYS A 31 -7.11 0.87 10.05
CA LYS A 31 -7.75 0.64 11.34
C LYS A 31 -8.63 -0.61 11.32
N GLU A 32 -9.41 -0.81 10.25
CA GLU A 32 -10.29 -1.97 10.10
C GLU A 32 -9.50 -3.29 10.01
N VAL A 33 -8.48 -3.32 9.16
CA VAL A 33 -7.73 -4.55 8.86
C VAL A 33 -6.62 -4.82 9.87
N ASN A 34 -6.22 -3.79 10.64
CA ASN A 34 -5.05 -3.78 11.50
C ASN A 34 -3.75 -4.05 10.71
N ALA A 35 -3.63 -3.45 9.53
CA ALA A 35 -2.48 -3.49 8.64
C ALA A 35 -2.44 -2.20 7.80
N ASN A 36 -1.27 -1.75 7.37
CA ASN A 36 -1.14 -0.48 6.65
C ASN A 36 -0.86 -0.63 5.15
N GLY A 37 -1.12 -1.80 4.55
CA GLY A 37 -0.88 -2.05 3.12
C GLY A 37 0.58 -2.07 2.64
N MET A 38 1.54 -1.70 3.48
CA MET A 38 2.95 -1.55 3.10
C MET A 38 3.83 -2.73 3.48
N GLY A 39 3.32 -3.68 4.26
CA GLY A 39 4.09 -4.82 4.75
C GLY A 39 5.12 -4.45 5.82
N ILE A 40 4.99 -3.27 6.44
CA ILE A 40 5.86 -2.78 7.51
C ILE A 40 5.24 -3.17 8.86
N LYS A 41 6.05 -3.58 9.84
CA LYS A 41 5.63 -3.84 11.23
C LYS A 41 5.79 -2.58 12.07
N LYS A 42 5.12 -2.49 13.24
CA LYS A 42 5.20 -1.31 14.14
C LYS A 42 6.62 -0.94 14.58
N ASN A 43 7.54 -1.91 14.61
CA ASN A 43 8.95 -1.69 14.93
C ASN A 43 9.80 -1.26 13.72
N GLY A 44 9.18 -0.95 12.58
CA GLY A 44 9.85 -0.53 11.34
C GLY A 44 10.40 -1.67 10.48
N MET A 45 10.39 -2.92 10.98
CA MET A 45 10.86 -4.06 10.18
C MET A 45 9.86 -4.45 9.10
N LEU A 46 10.36 -4.87 7.93
CA LEU A 46 9.52 -5.46 6.89
C LEU A 46 9.07 -6.87 7.28
N SER A 47 7.79 -7.16 7.05
CA SER A 47 7.24 -8.52 7.07
C SER A 47 7.40 -9.21 5.71
N HIS A 48 7.27 -8.43 4.64
CA HIS A 48 7.45 -8.81 3.24
C HIS A 48 7.55 -7.53 2.41
N ILE A 49 7.94 -7.66 1.14
CA ILE A 49 7.84 -6.56 0.17
C ILE A 49 6.41 -6.59 -0.38
N SER A 50 5.61 -5.60 0.00
CA SER A 50 4.24 -5.43 -0.51
C SER A 50 4.23 -4.99 -1.98
N GLN A 51 3.11 -5.17 -2.67
CA GLN A 51 2.91 -4.75 -4.05
C GLN A 51 2.98 -3.23 -4.20
N MET A 52 2.52 -2.46 -3.20
CA MET A 52 2.74 -1.01 -3.18
C MET A 52 4.23 -0.66 -3.09
N MET A 53 5.00 -1.38 -2.27
CA MET A 53 6.46 -1.21 -2.22
C MET A 53 7.12 -1.61 -3.54
N ILE A 54 6.65 -2.66 -4.21
CA ILE A 54 7.13 -3.06 -5.54
C ILE A 54 6.87 -1.96 -6.57
N GLN A 55 5.68 -1.36 -6.58
CA GLN A 55 5.37 -0.22 -7.46
C GLN A 55 6.31 0.96 -7.20
N ARG A 56 6.55 1.29 -5.92
CA ARG A 56 7.52 2.32 -5.50
C ARG A 56 8.93 2.03 -5.99
N LEU A 57 9.42 0.82 -5.77
CA LEU A 57 10.76 0.39 -6.21
C LEU A 57 10.90 0.40 -7.74
N ASN A 58 9.86 -0.02 -8.47
CA ASN A 58 9.86 0.00 -9.93
C ASN A 58 9.96 1.43 -10.48
N LYS A 59 9.23 2.39 -9.91
CA LYS A 59 9.37 3.80 -10.31
C LYS A 59 10.78 4.32 -10.01
N GLN A 60 11.30 4.00 -8.83
CA GLN A 60 12.67 4.37 -8.43
C GLN A 60 13.71 3.85 -9.45
N MET A 61 13.64 2.57 -9.80
CA MET A 61 14.57 1.92 -10.71
C MET A 61 14.49 2.44 -12.15
N LYS A 62 13.34 2.95 -12.56
CA LYS A 62 13.15 3.60 -13.87
C LYS A 62 13.55 5.07 -13.89
N GLY A 63 13.91 5.66 -12.74
CA GLY A 63 14.17 7.10 -12.62
C GLY A 63 12.90 7.95 -12.78
N GLU A 64 11.73 7.36 -12.52
CA GLU A 64 10.44 8.05 -12.57
C GLU A 64 10.18 8.76 -11.23
N GLY A 65 10.30 10.09 -11.24
CA GLY A 65 10.05 10.94 -10.07
C GLY A 65 11.31 11.28 -9.27
N ASP A 66 11.12 12.06 -8.22
CA ASP A 66 12.17 12.33 -7.23
C ASP A 66 12.35 11.08 -6.37
N VAL A 67 13.60 10.60 -6.23
CA VAL A 67 13.94 9.40 -5.46
C VAL A 67 13.46 9.52 -4.01
N ASP A 68 13.43 10.76 -3.49
CA ASP A 68 13.00 11.08 -2.13
C ASP A 68 11.48 11.30 -2.03
N ASN A 69 10.76 11.40 -3.14
CA ASN A 69 9.33 11.73 -3.19
C ASN A 69 8.56 10.90 -4.23
N ILE A 70 8.76 9.59 -4.22
CA ILE A 70 8.07 8.66 -5.13
C ILE A 70 6.60 8.55 -4.75
N ASP A 71 5.76 9.15 -5.59
CA ASP A 71 4.30 9.12 -5.46
C ASP A 71 3.69 7.99 -6.30
N ILE A 72 2.95 7.11 -5.64
CA ILE A 72 2.24 5.97 -6.23
C ILE A 72 0.75 6.27 -6.35
N LEU A 73 0.15 6.90 -5.33
CA LEU A 73 -1.28 7.16 -5.30
C LEU A 73 -1.68 8.34 -6.19
N GLY A 74 -0.74 9.24 -6.50
CA GLY A 74 -1.00 10.43 -7.31
C GLY A 74 -1.87 11.45 -6.56
N ASN A 75 -2.45 12.39 -7.29
CA ASN A 75 -3.20 13.52 -6.74
C ASN A 75 -4.72 13.46 -7.00
N THR A 76 -5.24 12.29 -7.40
CA THR A 76 -6.67 12.07 -7.66
C THR A 76 -7.15 10.78 -7.02
N THR A 77 -8.46 10.67 -6.79
CA THR A 77 -9.07 9.40 -6.35
C THR A 77 -8.88 8.32 -7.40
N GLU A 78 -9.01 8.66 -8.70
CA GLU A 78 -8.85 7.73 -9.81
C GLU A 78 -7.43 7.15 -9.86
N SER A 79 -6.39 7.97 -9.68
CA SER A 79 -5.01 7.47 -9.65
C SER A 79 -4.77 6.52 -8.48
N ALA A 80 -5.33 6.80 -7.30
CA ALA A 80 -5.25 5.93 -6.14
C ALA A 80 -5.99 4.59 -6.38
N ILE A 81 -7.15 4.63 -7.03
CA ILE A 81 -7.91 3.44 -7.45
C ILE A 81 -7.07 2.59 -8.41
N GLN A 82 -6.48 3.19 -9.45
CA GLN A 82 -5.67 2.47 -10.43
C GLN A 82 -4.44 1.82 -9.79
N ALA A 83 -3.70 2.56 -8.95
CA ALA A 83 -2.55 2.02 -8.23
C ALA A 83 -2.93 0.84 -7.32
N THR A 84 -4.05 0.95 -6.62
CA THR A 84 -4.56 -0.09 -5.71
C THR A 84 -5.06 -1.31 -6.48
N LYS A 85 -5.80 -1.13 -7.57
CA LYS A 85 -6.22 -2.22 -8.46
C LYS A 85 -5.03 -2.97 -9.03
N GLN A 86 -3.99 -2.26 -9.46
CA GLN A 86 -2.76 -2.88 -9.95
C GLN A 86 -2.02 -3.66 -8.86
N ALA A 87 -1.94 -3.10 -7.64
CA ALA A 87 -1.33 -3.78 -6.49
C ALA A 87 -2.06 -5.09 -6.17
N LEU A 88 -3.39 -5.03 -6.07
CA LEU A 88 -4.24 -6.19 -5.79
C LEU A 88 -4.15 -7.24 -6.90
N TYR A 89 -4.19 -6.82 -8.17
CA TYR A 89 -4.05 -7.73 -9.31
C TYR A 89 -2.72 -8.48 -9.26
N ASN A 90 -1.60 -7.77 -9.05
CA ASN A 90 -0.28 -8.40 -8.99
C ASN A 90 -0.11 -9.32 -7.77
N LEU A 91 -0.81 -9.02 -6.67
CA LEU A 91 -0.82 -9.87 -5.48
C LEU A 91 -1.50 -11.21 -5.77
N ASP A 92 -2.62 -11.17 -6.48
CA ASP A 92 -3.42 -12.34 -6.88
C ASP A 92 -2.83 -13.08 -8.10
N HIS A 93 -2.02 -12.40 -8.92
CA HIS A 93 -1.40 -12.92 -10.14
C HIS A 93 0.13 -12.71 -10.15
N PRO A 94 0.87 -13.42 -9.28
CA PRO A 94 2.32 -13.27 -9.22
C PRO A 94 2.98 -13.74 -10.53
N LEU A 95 3.96 -12.98 -11.02
CA LEU A 95 4.71 -13.30 -12.24
C LEU A 95 5.42 -14.66 -12.15
N GLU A 96 5.90 -14.99 -10.94
CA GLU A 96 6.53 -16.28 -10.65
C GLU A 96 5.98 -16.83 -9.34
N TYR A 97 5.77 -18.15 -9.32
CA TYR A 97 5.49 -18.86 -8.08
C TYR A 97 6.78 -18.99 -7.27
N VAL A 98 6.89 -18.21 -6.21
CA VAL A 98 7.96 -18.34 -5.21
C VAL A 98 7.36 -18.99 -3.95
N PRO A 99 7.88 -20.14 -3.49
CA PRO A 99 7.47 -20.72 -2.21
C PRO A 99 7.63 -19.70 -1.08
N LYS A 100 6.51 -19.31 -0.47
CA LYS A 100 6.47 -18.35 0.65
C LYS A 100 6.42 -19.10 1.97
N SER A 101 7.14 -18.61 2.98
CA SER A 101 6.96 -19.08 4.36
C SER A 101 5.53 -18.80 4.83
N ILE A 102 5.06 -19.54 5.84
CA ILE A 102 3.71 -19.33 6.41
C ILE A 102 3.54 -17.89 6.93
N GLU A 103 4.58 -17.28 7.49
CA GLU A 103 4.54 -15.88 7.93
C GLU A 103 4.31 -14.93 6.76
N VAL A 104 5.04 -15.11 5.66
CA VAL A 104 4.89 -14.27 4.46
C VAL A 104 3.51 -14.46 3.82
N GLN A 105 2.99 -15.69 3.78
CA GLN A 105 1.64 -15.96 3.28
C GLN A 105 0.57 -15.21 4.11
N ARG A 106 0.67 -15.23 5.44
CA ARG A 106 -0.24 -14.49 6.33
C ARG A 106 -0.14 -12.98 6.13
N ALA A 107 1.07 -12.47 5.94
CA ALA A 107 1.29 -11.06 5.68
C ALA A 107 0.68 -10.63 4.33
N CYS A 108 0.83 -11.44 3.27
CA CYS A 108 0.17 -11.20 1.98
C CYS A 108 -1.36 -11.29 2.07
N MET A 109 -1.94 -12.18 2.88
CA MET A 109 -3.39 -12.20 3.10
C MET A 109 -3.88 -10.91 3.74
N LYS A 110 -3.14 -10.39 4.73
CA LYS A 110 -3.46 -9.11 5.37
C LYS A 110 -3.27 -7.90 4.46
N GLU A 111 -2.24 -7.92 3.63
CA GLU A 111 -2.05 -6.94 2.55
C GLU A 111 -3.25 -6.94 1.59
N ARG A 112 -3.72 -8.12 1.18
CA ARG A 112 -4.89 -8.28 0.33
C ARG A 112 -6.16 -7.72 0.97
N GLU A 113 -6.44 -8.10 2.23
CA GLU A 113 -7.57 -7.56 3.00
C GLU A 113 -7.54 -6.02 3.03
N PHE A 114 -6.35 -5.46 3.25
CA PHE A 114 -6.17 -4.01 3.26
C PHE A 114 -6.47 -3.38 1.89
N TYR A 115 -5.93 -3.91 0.78
CA TYR A 115 -6.20 -3.36 -0.55
C TYR A 115 -7.67 -3.45 -0.94
N VAL A 116 -8.37 -4.52 -0.56
CA VAL A 116 -9.82 -4.63 -0.78
C VAL A 116 -10.57 -3.56 0.04
N ALA A 117 -10.30 -3.45 1.33
CA ALA A 117 -10.96 -2.49 2.21
C ALA A 117 -10.68 -1.02 1.82
N PHE A 118 -9.48 -0.74 1.31
CA PHE A 118 -9.11 0.57 0.80
C PHE A 118 -9.82 0.87 -0.51
N LEU A 119 -9.83 -0.09 -1.45
CA LEU A 119 -10.48 0.09 -2.75
C LEU A 119 -11.99 0.30 -2.62
N GLU A 120 -12.67 -0.46 -1.77
CA GLU A 120 -14.11 -0.29 -1.49
C GLU A 120 -14.47 1.09 -0.95
N ARG A 121 -13.53 1.77 -0.29
CA ARG A 121 -13.71 3.14 0.20
C ARG A 121 -13.47 4.15 -0.91
N LEU A 122 -12.39 3.98 -1.68
CA LEU A 122 -12.08 4.86 -2.81
C LEU A 122 -13.20 4.87 -3.85
N GLU A 123 -13.84 3.74 -4.11
CA GLU A 123 -14.95 3.64 -5.07
C GLU A 123 -16.27 4.30 -4.59
N LYS A 124 -16.30 4.80 -3.34
CA LYS A 124 -17.44 5.53 -2.77
C LYS A 124 -17.19 7.04 -2.63
N LEU A 125 -15.96 7.50 -2.91
CA LEU A 125 -15.58 8.91 -2.98
C LEU A 125 -16.07 9.52 -4.31
#